data_AF-A0AAE1XRN9-F1
#
_entry.id   AF-A0AAE1XRN9-F1
#
_cell.length_a   1.000
_cell.length_b   1.000
_cell.length_c   1.000
_cell.angle_alpha   90.00
_cell.angle_beta   90.00
_cell.angle_gamma   90.00
#
_symmetry.space_group_name_H-M   'P 1'
#
loop_
_entity.id
_entity.type
_entity.pdbx_description
1 polymer ?
#
loop_
_entity_poly.entity_id
_entity_poly.type
_entity_poly.pdbx_seq_one_letter_code
_entity_poly.pdbx_strand_id
1 'polypeptide(L)'
;MDAQEITNLPAPQSNICDRLVWHYSKDGLFSVRSAYNMAVELEGRSSAVGQSGLGEVPRGGWNFLWKSKVPGKVKVFAWRLCKKALPTCSNLQRRHCGVRNECPRCSMEEETEKHTMIDCDFARHTWALSNLAWHKIGNWGDSAETWLRSLHRNLEAWEYRFAIMVAWKIWNSRNL
;
A
#
# COMPACT_ATOMS: atom_id res chain seq x y z
N MET A 1 1.73 21.68 -29.11
CA MET A 1 0.38 21.73 -28.51
C MET A 1 0.11 23.14 -27.99
N ASP A 2 1.02 23.72 -27.21
CA ASP A 2 0.82 25.04 -26.57
C ASP A 2 0.68 26.23 -27.54
N ALA A 3 1.39 26.22 -28.67
CA ALA A 3 1.39 27.34 -29.62
C ALA A 3 0.00 27.60 -30.26
N GLN A 4 -0.81 26.56 -30.47
CA GLN A 4 -2.16 26.69 -31.05
C GLN A 4 -3.18 27.17 -30.02
N GLU A 5 -2.97 26.89 -28.73
CA GLU A 5 -3.85 27.37 -27.66
C GLU A 5 -3.62 28.85 -27.35
N ILE A 6 -2.36 29.31 -27.42
CA ILE A 6 -1.99 30.72 -27.23
C ILE A 6 -2.72 31.63 -28.23
N THR A 7 -2.87 31.19 -29.49
CA THR A 7 -3.57 31.95 -30.53
C THR A 7 -5.07 32.07 -30.31
N ASN A 8 -5.67 31.24 -29.46
CA ASN A 8 -7.10 31.27 -29.15
C ASN A 8 -7.44 32.15 -27.93
N LEU A 9 -6.45 32.69 -27.24
CA LEU A 9 -6.68 33.58 -26.11
C LEU A 9 -7.15 34.95 -26.64
N PRO A 10 -8.26 35.49 -26.14
CA PRO A 10 -8.72 36.81 -26.53
C PRO A 10 -7.67 37.86 -26.14
N ALA A 11 -7.26 38.68 -27.11
CA ALA A 11 -6.31 39.76 -26.87
C ALA A 11 -6.91 40.75 -25.86
N PRO A 12 -6.16 41.16 -24.83
CA PRO A 12 -6.66 42.11 -23.84
C PRO A 12 -6.94 43.46 -24.51
N GLN A 13 -8.13 44.02 -24.26
CA GLN A 13 -8.54 45.34 -24.79
C GLN A 13 -7.88 46.52 -24.04
N SER A 14 -7.07 46.24 -23.02
CA SER A 14 -6.37 47.23 -22.20
C SER A 14 -4.92 46.80 -21.99
N ASN A 15 -4.06 47.76 -21.66
CA ASN A 15 -2.63 47.55 -21.47
C ASN A 15 -2.36 46.89 -20.11
N ILE A 16 -2.67 45.60 -20.00
CA ILE A 16 -2.46 44.78 -18.80
C ILE A 16 -1.05 44.19 -18.87
N CYS A 17 -0.30 44.25 -17.77
CA CYS A 17 1.01 43.61 -17.68
C CYS A 17 0.88 42.08 -17.74
N ASP A 18 1.83 41.44 -18.42
CA ASP A 18 1.91 39.98 -18.48
C ASP A 18 2.02 39.36 -17.09
N ARG A 19 1.35 38.22 -16.90
CA ARG A 19 1.39 37.45 -15.66
C ARG A 19 1.60 35.97 -15.95
N LEU A 20 2.37 35.31 -15.10
CA LEU A 20 2.52 33.86 -15.14
C LEU A 20 1.23 33.20 -14.64
N VAL A 21 0.65 32.34 -15.47
CA VAL A 21 -0.57 31.58 -15.16
C VAL A 21 -0.29 30.09 -15.29
N TRP A 22 -0.64 29.34 -14.26
CA TRP A 22 -0.51 27.90 -14.25
C TRP A 22 -1.77 27.24 -14.84
N HIS A 23 -1.68 26.80 -16.10
CA HIS A 23 -2.81 26.23 -16.84
C HIS A 23 -3.44 24.99 -16.16
N TYR A 24 -2.65 24.22 -15.40
CA TYR A 24 -3.14 23.04 -14.67
C TYR A 24 -3.81 23.38 -13.33
N SER A 25 -4.17 24.64 -13.09
CA SER A 25 -5.03 25.03 -11.97
C SER A 25 -6.14 25.98 -12.42
N LYS A 26 -7.34 25.78 -11.88
CA LYS A 26 -8.53 26.58 -12.23
C LYS A 26 -8.44 28.04 -11.79
N ASP A 27 -7.67 28.31 -10.74
CA ASP A 27 -7.37 29.66 -10.24
C ASP A 27 -6.13 30.27 -10.91
N GLY A 28 -5.46 29.52 -11.80
CA GLY A 28 -4.24 29.95 -12.47
C GLY A 28 -3.01 30.00 -11.57
N LEU A 29 -3.11 29.53 -10.32
CA LEU A 29 -2.00 29.57 -9.35
C LEU A 29 -1.18 28.28 -9.42
N PHE A 30 0.13 28.45 -9.32
CA PHE A 30 1.05 27.34 -9.19
C PHE A 30 0.94 26.71 -7.80
N SER A 31 0.88 25.38 -7.74
CA SER A 31 1.08 24.63 -6.51
C SER A 31 1.88 23.37 -6.80
N VAL A 32 2.68 22.91 -5.82
CA VAL A 32 3.40 21.63 -5.91
C VAL A 32 2.42 20.48 -6.22
N ARG A 33 1.18 20.57 -5.71
CA ARG A 33 0.11 19.59 -5.95
C ARG A 33 -0.32 19.54 -7.42
N SER A 34 -0.61 20.69 -8.04
CA SER A 34 -1.04 20.73 -9.44
C SER A 34 0.09 20.34 -10.38
N ALA A 35 1.33 20.71 -10.08
CA ALA A 35 2.52 20.25 -10.80
C ALA A 35 2.77 18.74 -10.69
N TYR A 36 2.65 18.18 -9.50
CA TYR A 36 2.79 16.74 -9.29
C TYR A 36 1.70 15.94 -10.03
N ASN A 37 0.44 16.38 -9.95
CA ASN A 37 -0.67 15.72 -10.64
C ASN A 37 -0.45 15.71 -12.17
N MET A 38 0.00 16.83 -12.74
CA MET A 38 0.35 16.93 -14.15
C MET A 38 1.50 15.98 -14.53
N ALA A 39 2.57 15.92 -13.74
CA ALA A 39 3.68 15.01 -13.99
C ALA A 39 3.24 13.54 -13.99
N VAL A 40 2.36 13.16 -13.06
CA VAL A 40 1.79 11.80 -12.98
C VAL A 40 0.94 11.46 -14.20
N GLU A 41 0.13 12.42 -14.69
CA GLU A 41 -0.69 12.26 -15.89
C GLU A 41 0.17 12.10 -17.15
N LEU A 42 1.24 12.90 -17.29
CA LEU A 42 2.20 12.81 -18.40
C LEU A 42 2.98 11.49 -18.41
N GLU A 43 3.28 10.92 -17.24
CA GLU A 43 3.96 9.63 -17.11
C GLU A 43 3.04 8.43 -17.42
N GLY A 44 1.76 8.64 -17.74
CA GLY A 44 0.81 7.54 -17.98
C GLY A 44 0.57 6.69 -16.73
N ARG A 45 0.98 7.16 -15.56
CA ARG A 45 0.73 6.49 -14.27
C ARG A 45 -0.71 6.76 -13.90
N SER A 46 -1.60 5.85 -14.30
CA SER A 46 -3.00 5.87 -13.90
C SER A 46 -3.09 6.16 -12.41
N SER A 47 -3.85 7.21 -12.07
CA SER A 47 -4.00 7.75 -10.72
C SER A 47 -4.23 6.67 -9.67
N ALA A 48 -3.14 6.22 -9.06
CA ALA A 48 -3.15 5.42 -7.87
C ALA A 48 -1.93 5.83 -7.03
N VAL A 49 -2.23 6.54 -5.94
CA VAL A 49 -1.43 6.71 -4.72
C VAL A 49 -0.68 8.04 -4.60
N GLY A 50 -0.97 8.74 -3.49
CA GLY A 50 -0.08 9.73 -2.90
C GLY A 50 -0.73 10.97 -2.27
N GLN A 51 -1.84 10.86 -1.52
CA GLN A 51 -2.26 11.98 -0.67
C GLN A 51 -1.31 12.11 0.52
N SER A 52 -0.27 12.93 0.37
CA SER A 52 0.49 13.50 1.48
C SER A 52 -0.26 14.74 1.96
N GLY A 53 -1.34 14.52 2.70
CA GLY A 53 -2.11 15.56 3.35
C GLY A 53 -2.73 14.99 4.62
N LEU A 54 -2.56 15.71 5.73
CA LEU A 54 -3.25 15.43 6.99
C LEU A 54 -4.75 15.49 6.74
N GLY A 55 -5.40 14.34 6.60
CA GLY A 55 -6.85 14.21 6.50
C GLY A 55 -7.40 14.09 5.08
N GLU A 56 -7.25 12.93 4.46
CA GLU A 56 -8.35 12.18 3.81
C GLU A 56 -7.84 10.77 3.49
N VAL A 57 -8.58 9.75 3.93
CA VAL A 57 -8.26 8.35 3.64
C VAL A 57 -8.38 8.13 2.13
N PRO A 58 -7.43 7.45 1.45
CA PRO A 58 -7.49 7.25 0.00
C PRO A 58 -8.84 6.69 -0.42
N ARG A 59 -9.59 7.44 -1.24
CA ARG A 59 -10.92 7.05 -1.73
C ARG A 59 -10.81 5.75 -2.55
N GLY A 60 -11.06 4.61 -1.90
CA GLY A 60 -11.40 3.34 -2.54
C GLY A 60 -10.62 2.11 -2.09
N GLY A 61 -9.28 2.18 -1.98
CA GLY A 61 -8.47 0.95 -1.85
C GLY A 61 -8.43 0.34 -0.45
N TRP A 62 -8.16 1.15 0.57
CA TRP A 62 -7.69 0.66 1.89
C TRP A 62 -8.66 0.93 3.04
N ASN A 63 -9.90 1.35 2.75
CA ASN A 63 -10.89 1.67 3.78
C ASN A 63 -11.13 0.51 4.74
N PHE A 64 -11.16 -0.72 4.23
CA PHE A 64 -11.33 -1.94 5.02
C PHE A 64 -10.22 -2.12 6.09
N LEU A 65 -9.00 -1.67 5.78
CA LEU A 65 -7.87 -1.69 6.71
C LEU A 65 -7.88 -0.47 7.63
N TRP A 66 -8.02 0.74 7.08
CA TRP A 66 -7.91 1.98 7.87
C TRP A 66 -9.09 2.22 8.81
N LYS A 67 -10.30 1.75 8.46
CA LYS A 67 -11.48 1.79 9.34
C LYS A 67 -11.52 0.67 10.39
N SER A 68 -10.62 -0.32 10.31
CA SER A 68 -10.57 -1.40 11.29
C SER A 68 -10.17 -0.89 12.69
N LYS A 69 -10.70 -1.53 13.74
CA LYS A 69 -10.39 -1.20 15.15
C LYS A 69 -9.14 -1.96 15.64
N VAL A 70 -8.03 -1.87 14.91
CA VAL A 70 -6.72 -2.41 15.33
C VAL A 70 -5.73 -1.25 15.57
N PRO A 71 -4.66 -1.44 16.36
CA PRO A 71 -3.65 -0.41 16.58
C PRO A 71 -3.02 0.11 15.29
N GLY A 72 -2.63 1.39 15.25
CA GLY A 72 -2.05 2.02 14.06
C GLY A 72 -0.83 1.28 13.50
N LYS A 73 0.06 0.81 14.38
CA LYS A 73 1.24 0.00 13.99
C LYS A 73 0.87 -1.28 13.22
N VAL A 74 -0.26 -1.90 13.57
CA VAL A 74 -0.76 -3.12 12.93
C VAL A 74 -1.34 -2.80 11.55
N LYS A 75 -2.01 -1.65 11.41
CA LYS A 75 -2.47 -1.14 10.09
C LYS A 75 -1.28 -0.87 9.16
N VAL A 76 -0.25 -0.20 9.66
CA VAL A 76 0.97 0.09 8.89
C VAL A 76 1.68 -1.20 8.49
N PHE A 77 1.77 -2.17 9.40
CA PHE A 77 2.30 -3.50 9.09
C PHE A 77 1.52 -4.17 7.95
N ALA A 78 0.19 -4.26 8.05
CA ALA A 78 -0.63 -4.91 7.02
C ALA A 78 -0.51 -4.21 5.67
N TRP A 79 -0.46 -2.87 5.67
CA TRP A 79 -0.21 -2.11 4.45
C TRP A 79 1.17 -2.40 3.84
N ARG A 80 2.24 -2.45 4.67
CA ARG A 80 3.59 -2.82 4.21
C ARG A 80 3.66 -4.24 3.67
N LEU A 81 2.95 -5.17 4.30
CA LEU A 81 2.82 -6.56 3.85
C LEU A 81 2.25 -6.59 2.42
N CYS A 82 1.14 -5.88 2.19
CA CYS A 82 0.53 -5.83 0.86
C CYS A 82 1.40 -5.11 -0.19
N LYS A 83 2.23 -4.15 0.21
CA LYS A 83 3.12 -3.40 -0.68
C LYS A 83 4.49 -4.06 -0.90
N LYS A 84 4.69 -5.31 -0.48
CA LYS A 84 6.00 -6.00 -0.53
C LYS A 84 7.11 -5.14 0.08
N ALA A 85 6.76 -4.42 1.13
CA ALA A 85 7.62 -3.44 1.79
C ALA A 85 8.20 -3.96 3.12
N LEU A 86 7.82 -5.17 3.53
CA LEU A 86 8.44 -5.84 4.67
C LEU A 86 9.85 -6.31 4.31
N PRO A 87 10.82 -6.23 5.24
CA PRO A 87 12.18 -6.71 5.04
C PRO A 87 12.28 -8.25 5.16
N THR A 88 11.49 -8.98 4.38
CA THR A 88 11.71 -10.43 4.19
C THR A 88 13.00 -10.64 3.38
N CYS A 89 13.69 -11.77 3.55
CA CYS A 89 14.91 -12.05 2.79
C CYS A 89 14.71 -11.88 1.28
N SER A 90 13.59 -12.36 0.72
CA SER A 90 13.25 -12.20 -0.70
C SER A 90 13.09 -10.72 -1.12
N ASN A 91 12.52 -9.87 -0.27
CA ASN A 91 12.38 -8.43 -0.51
C ASN A 91 13.74 -7.72 -0.42
N LEU A 92 14.60 -8.13 0.52
CA LEU A 92 15.93 -7.58 0.71
C LEU A 92 16.85 -7.94 -0.46
N GLN A 93 16.82 -9.19 -0.94
CA GLN A 93 17.56 -9.61 -2.14
C GLN A 93 17.11 -8.84 -3.39
N ARG A 94 15.80 -8.63 -3.56
CA ARG A 94 15.25 -7.77 -4.64
C ARG A 94 15.74 -6.32 -4.57
N ARG A 95 16.24 -5.88 -3.41
CA ARG A 95 16.85 -4.56 -3.20
C ARG A 95 18.39 -4.62 -3.19
N HIS A 96 18.97 -5.72 -3.68
CA HIS A 96 20.41 -5.95 -3.74
C HIS A 96 21.11 -5.96 -2.38
N CYS A 97 20.39 -6.28 -1.29
CA CYS A 97 21.01 -6.56 -0.01
C CYS A 97 21.58 -7.98 -0.01
N GLY A 98 22.85 -8.14 0.35
CA GLY A 98 23.56 -9.43 0.40
C GLY A 98 23.12 -10.34 1.55
N VAL A 99 21.85 -10.73 1.57
CA VAL A 99 21.28 -11.66 2.58
C VAL A 99 21.01 -13.02 1.95
N ARG A 100 21.08 -14.09 2.74
CA ARG A 100 20.61 -15.42 2.31
C ARG A 100 19.09 -15.40 2.18
N ASN A 101 18.55 -16.14 1.21
CA ASN A 101 17.11 -16.10 0.93
C ASN A 101 16.29 -16.99 1.87
N GLU A 102 16.95 -17.80 2.69
CA GLU A 102 16.31 -18.76 3.59
C GLU A 102 15.52 -18.05 4.70
N CYS A 103 14.39 -18.64 5.06
CA CYS A 103 13.58 -18.24 6.20
C CYS A 103 14.38 -18.43 7.49
N PRO A 104 14.58 -17.37 8.30
CA PRO A 104 15.38 -17.46 9.53
C PRO A 104 14.72 -18.31 10.62
N ARG A 105 13.47 -18.75 10.43
CA ARG A 105 12.75 -19.59 11.38
C ARG A 105 12.82 -21.08 11.07
N CYS A 106 12.54 -21.47 9.81
CA CYS A 106 12.58 -22.88 9.44
C CYS A 106 13.92 -23.28 8.80
N SER A 107 14.67 -22.34 8.20
CA SER A 107 15.89 -22.59 7.43
C SER A 107 15.72 -23.57 6.24
N MET A 108 14.48 -23.79 5.80
CA MET A 108 14.15 -24.79 4.76
C MET A 108 13.71 -24.16 3.44
N GLU A 109 12.97 -23.06 3.49
CA GLU A 109 12.38 -22.41 2.32
C GLU A 109 12.76 -20.93 2.24
N GLU A 110 12.52 -20.33 1.07
CA GLU A 110 12.69 -18.89 0.86
C GLU A 110 11.76 -18.05 1.76
N GLU A 111 12.30 -17.01 2.42
CA GLU A 111 11.50 -16.06 3.20
C GLU A 111 10.70 -15.13 2.26
N THR A 112 9.54 -15.61 1.81
CA THR A 112 8.53 -14.79 1.13
C THR A 112 7.48 -14.28 2.11
N GLU A 113 6.65 -13.31 1.70
CA GLU A 113 5.52 -12.85 2.51
C GLU A 113 4.54 -14.00 2.78
N LYS A 114 4.27 -14.84 1.77
CA LYS A 114 3.39 -16.01 1.90
C LYS A 114 3.99 -17.02 2.87
N HIS A 115 5.27 -17.36 2.70
CA HIS A 115 5.93 -18.30 3.58
C HIS A 115 5.90 -17.79 5.03
N THR A 116 6.27 -16.53 5.25
CA THR A 116 6.30 -15.92 6.58
C THR A 116 4.94 -15.91 7.27
N MET A 117 3.85 -15.71 6.51
CA MET A 117 2.50 -15.59 7.08
C MET A 117 1.74 -16.91 7.13
N ILE A 118 1.97 -17.85 6.21
CA ILE A 118 1.11 -19.03 6.00
C ILE A 118 1.90 -20.32 5.98
N ASP A 119 2.91 -20.44 5.10
CA ASP A 119 3.50 -21.75 4.79
C ASP A 119 4.54 -22.20 5.85
N CYS A 120 5.20 -21.25 6.52
CA CYS A 120 6.20 -21.54 7.56
C CYS A 120 5.57 -22.34 8.70
N ASP A 121 6.26 -23.39 9.17
CA ASP A 121 5.79 -24.22 10.29
C ASP A 121 5.44 -23.39 11.53
N PHE A 122 6.26 -22.39 11.85
CA PHE A 122 5.96 -21.46 12.95
C PHE A 122 4.61 -20.76 12.76
N ALA A 123 4.33 -20.27 11.55
CA ALA A 123 3.07 -19.62 11.23
C ALA A 123 1.90 -20.61 11.30
N ARG A 124 2.05 -21.81 10.73
CA ARG A 124 1.04 -22.87 10.76
C ARG A 124 0.65 -23.24 12.19
N HIS A 125 1.63 -23.46 13.07
CA HIS A 125 1.37 -23.74 14.49
C HIS A 125 0.68 -22.56 15.17
N THR A 126 1.12 -21.32 14.91
CA THR A 126 0.50 -20.12 15.50
C THR A 126 -0.97 -19.96 15.07
N TRP A 127 -1.29 -20.23 13.80
CA TRP A 127 -2.67 -20.19 13.32
C TRP A 127 -3.52 -21.32 13.89
N ALA A 128 -2.97 -22.53 14.03
CA ALA A 128 -3.68 -23.63 14.68
C ALA A 128 -4.07 -23.31 16.12
N LEU A 129 -3.19 -22.63 16.87
CA LEU A 129 -3.45 -22.18 18.24
C LEU A 129 -4.46 -21.02 18.35
N SER A 130 -4.71 -20.30 17.25
CA SER A 130 -5.61 -19.15 17.23
C SER A 130 -7.10 -19.55 17.18
N ASN A 131 -7.43 -20.83 16.98
CA ASN A 131 -8.79 -21.33 16.77
C ASN A 131 -9.56 -20.70 15.60
N LEU A 132 -8.89 -19.94 14.72
CA LEU A 132 -9.47 -19.46 13.48
C LEU A 132 -9.52 -20.60 12.45
N ALA A 133 -10.62 -20.69 11.72
CA ALA A 133 -10.82 -21.76 10.75
C ALA A 133 -9.77 -21.70 9.62
N TRP A 134 -8.91 -22.72 9.52
CA TRP A 134 -7.78 -22.74 8.59
C TRP A 134 -8.19 -22.52 7.13
N HIS A 135 -9.34 -23.06 6.69
CA HIS A 135 -9.84 -22.86 5.33
C HIS A 135 -10.12 -21.38 4.98
N LYS A 136 -10.33 -20.52 5.98
CA LYS A 136 -10.47 -19.07 5.79
C LYS A 136 -9.12 -18.35 5.80
N ILE A 137 -8.16 -18.83 6.59
CA ILE A 137 -6.86 -18.17 6.82
C ILE A 137 -5.81 -18.58 5.77
N GLY A 138 -5.73 -19.86 5.44
CA GLY A 138 -4.71 -20.43 4.55
C GLY A 138 -4.88 -20.05 3.08
N ASN A 139 -6.00 -19.45 2.70
CA ASN A 139 -6.26 -19.05 1.32
C ASN A 139 -5.56 -17.73 0.96
N TRP A 140 -4.26 -17.80 0.66
CA TRP A 140 -3.43 -16.65 0.28
C TRP A 140 -3.88 -15.96 -1.03
N GLY A 141 -4.29 -16.75 -2.03
CA GLY A 141 -4.49 -16.25 -3.40
C GLY A 141 -3.18 -15.80 -4.05
N ASP A 142 -3.22 -14.75 -4.87
CA ASP A 142 -2.06 -14.30 -5.68
C ASP A 142 -1.13 -13.33 -4.94
N SER A 143 -1.63 -12.67 -3.88
CA SER A 143 -0.90 -11.61 -3.18
C SER A 143 -1.34 -11.45 -1.72
N ALA A 144 -0.50 -10.77 -0.94
CA ALA A 144 -0.87 -10.36 0.42
C ALA A 144 -2.12 -9.46 0.45
N GLU A 145 -2.38 -8.67 -0.60
CA GLU A 145 -3.58 -7.83 -0.67
C GLU A 145 -4.84 -8.66 -0.90
N THR A 146 -4.79 -9.62 -1.82
CA THR A 146 -5.91 -10.55 -2.06
C THR A 146 -6.21 -11.38 -0.82
N TRP A 147 -5.17 -11.84 -0.13
CA TRP A 147 -5.29 -12.52 1.16
C TRP A 147 -6.00 -11.65 2.20
N LEU A 148 -5.51 -10.43 2.46
CA LEU A 148 -6.07 -9.54 3.48
C LEU A 148 -7.53 -9.15 3.17
N ARG A 149 -7.87 -8.96 1.89
CA ARG A 149 -9.25 -8.72 1.44
C ARG A 149 -10.13 -9.97 1.58
N SER A 150 -9.58 -11.17 1.41
CA SER A 150 -10.28 -12.43 1.66
C SER A 150 -10.62 -12.55 3.14
N LEU A 151 -9.65 -12.30 4.03
CA LEU A 151 -9.89 -12.29 5.47
C LEU A 151 -11.00 -11.31 5.85
N HIS A 152 -10.95 -10.07 5.34
CA HIS A 152 -11.98 -9.06 5.64
C HIS A 152 -13.38 -9.46 5.14
N ARG A 153 -13.47 -10.24 4.05
CA ARG A 153 -14.75 -10.66 3.47
C ARG A 153 -15.34 -11.89 4.14
N ASN A 154 -14.50 -12.82 4.59
CA ASN A 154 -14.91 -14.16 5.03
C ASN A 154 -14.92 -14.33 6.55
N LEU A 155 -14.34 -13.38 7.29
CA LEU A 155 -14.30 -13.36 8.74
C LEU A 155 -15.23 -12.30 9.32
N GLU A 156 -15.76 -12.56 10.51
CA GLU A 156 -16.44 -11.55 11.29
C GLU A 156 -15.51 -10.41 11.68
N ALA A 157 -16.07 -9.27 12.05
CA ALA A 157 -15.27 -8.08 12.35
C ALA A 157 -14.27 -8.29 13.50
N TRP A 158 -14.57 -9.13 14.48
CA TRP A 158 -13.64 -9.45 15.58
C TRP A 158 -12.58 -10.47 15.13
N GLU A 159 -12.99 -11.52 14.39
CA GLU A 159 -12.09 -12.54 13.83
C GLU A 159 -11.05 -11.90 12.90
N TYR A 160 -11.47 -10.97 12.02
CA TYR A 160 -10.57 -10.23 11.15
C TYR A 160 -9.54 -9.41 11.94
N ARG A 161 -9.98 -8.69 12.98
CA ARG A 161 -9.07 -7.91 13.84
C ARG A 161 -8.08 -8.84 14.53
N PHE A 162 -8.56 -9.95 15.07
CA PHE A 162 -7.75 -10.95 15.73
C PHE A 162 -6.73 -11.58 14.75
N ALA A 163 -7.17 -11.96 13.55
CA ALA A 163 -6.31 -12.51 12.51
C ALA A 163 -5.17 -11.56 12.13
N ILE A 164 -5.46 -10.27 11.90
CA ILE A 164 -4.39 -9.30 11.59
C ILE A 164 -3.44 -9.11 12.78
N MET A 165 -3.95 -9.14 14.01
CA MET A 165 -3.10 -9.08 15.20
C MET A 165 -2.18 -10.29 15.31
N VAL A 166 -2.68 -11.50 15.00
CA VAL A 166 -1.88 -12.73 14.94
C VAL A 166 -0.82 -12.63 13.84
N ALA A 167 -1.18 -12.21 12.63
CA ALA A 167 -0.23 -11.99 11.54
C ALA A 167 0.87 -10.98 11.91
N TRP A 168 0.48 -9.88 12.57
CA TRP A 168 1.44 -8.90 13.09
C TRP A 168 2.34 -9.50 14.17
N LYS A 169 1.83 -10.35 15.06
CA LYS A 169 2.62 -11.05 16.06
C LYS A 169 3.59 -12.07 15.45
N ILE A 170 3.16 -12.81 14.43
CA ILE A 170 4.03 -13.69 13.64
C ILE A 170 5.19 -12.89 13.05
N TRP A 171 4.92 -11.72 12.46
CA TRP A 171 5.97 -10.85 11.95
C TRP A 171 6.88 -10.30 13.06
N ASN A 172 6.30 -9.82 14.15
CA ASN A 172 7.05 -9.18 15.21
C ASN A 172 7.96 -10.17 15.96
N SER A 173 7.55 -11.43 16.12
CA SER A 173 8.38 -12.46 16.77
C SER A 173 9.60 -12.87 15.94
N ARG A 174 9.67 -12.51 14.66
CA ARG A 174 10.87 -12.70 13.82
C ARG A 174 11.93 -11.62 14.05
N ASN A 175 11.53 -10.46 14.58
CA ASN A 175 12.38 -9.27 14.74
C ASN A 175 12.69 -8.96 16.21
N LEU A 176 12.33 -9.87 17.13
CA LEU A 176 12.73 -9.86 18.54
C LEU A 176 13.97 -10.73 18.69
#